data_AF-A0A662TVZ1-F1
#
_entry.id   AF-A0A662TVZ1-F1
#
_cell.length_a   1.000
_cell.length_b   1.000
_cell.length_c   1.000
_cell.angle_alpha   90.00
_cell.angle_beta   90.00
_cell.angle_gamma   90.00
#
_symmetry.space_group_name_H-M   'P 1'
#
loop_
_entity.id
_entity.type
_entity.pdbx_description
1 polymer ?
#
loop_
_entity_poly.entity_id
_entity_poly.type
_entity_poly.pdbx_seq_one_letter_code
_entity_poly.pdbx_strand_id
1 'polypeptide(L)'
;ERLLLVDVNGGRRITPRALMRVKDGKYPPCIEQALMKLKVSGELDHAERLHLANYLLRVMSVDEVVDVFRYAKDFSERYTRYQLEWFLRNNYNPYSCVKAIQMGICPVKCKYYPNVLLSLEERE
;
A
#
# COMPACT_ATOMS: atom_id res chain seq x y z
N GLU A 1 14.17 14.40 -20.66
CA GLU A 1 14.59 12.99 -20.62
C GLU A 1 13.99 12.26 -19.42
N ARG A 2 13.78 10.93 -19.54
CA ARG A 2 13.18 10.07 -18.52
C ARG A 2 14.31 9.55 -17.59
N LEU A 3 14.50 10.19 -16.44
CA LEU A 3 15.51 9.79 -15.46
C LEU A 3 15.09 8.47 -14.79
N LEU A 4 15.64 7.35 -15.28
CA LEU A 4 15.57 6.05 -14.61
C LEU A 4 16.56 6.10 -13.45
N LEU A 5 16.07 6.17 -12.21
CA LEU A 5 16.93 5.93 -11.05
C LEU A 5 17.26 4.43 -11.02
N VAL A 6 18.53 4.13 -11.25
CA VAL A 6 19.09 2.77 -11.17
C VAL A 6 19.38 2.51 -9.70
N ASP A 7 18.71 1.52 -9.11
CA ASP A 7 19.05 1.02 -7.78
C ASP A 7 20.36 0.22 -7.87
N VAL A 8 21.21 0.34 -6.84
CA VAL A 8 22.58 -0.21 -6.74
C VAL A 8 22.65 -1.76 -6.72
N ASN A 9 21.52 -2.44 -6.86
CA ASN A 9 21.40 -3.91 -6.79
C ASN A 9 21.06 -4.60 -8.12
N GLY A 10 21.48 -4.02 -9.26
CA GLY A 10 21.79 -4.82 -10.46
C GLY A 10 20.63 -5.53 -11.17
N GLY A 11 19.36 -5.20 -10.92
CA GLY A 11 18.29 -5.73 -11.76
C GLY A 11 16.88 -5.56 -11.22
N ARG A 12 16.22 -4.46 -11.58
CA ARG A 12 14.77 -4.35 -11.89
C ARG A 12 14.46 -2.89 -12.21
N ARG A 13 13.88 -2.63 -13.39
CA ARG A 13 13.42 -1.29 -13.79
C ARG A 13 12.14 -0.96 -13.01
N ILE A 14 12.27 -0.34 -11.84
CA ILE A 14 11.11 0.16 -11.08
C ILE A 14 10.93 1.64 -11.48
N THR A 15 9.75 2.00 -12.01
CA THR A 15 9.52 3.39 -12.39
C THR A 15 9.18 4.23 -11.16
N PRO A 16 9.76 5.44 -11.01
CA PRO A 16 9.34 6.42 -10.01
C PRO A 16 7.84 6.77 -10.06
N ARG A 17 7.15 6.43 -11.17
CA ARG A 17 5.77 6.80 -11.46
C ARG A 17 4.74 6.13 -10.52
N ALA A 18 4.98 4.88 -10.11
CA ALA A 18 4.11 4.16 -9.15
C ALA A 18 4.15 4.81 -7.75
N LEU A 19 5.33 5.27 -7.31
CA LEU A 19 5.51 6.04 -6.08
C LEU A 19 5.14 7.53 -6.22
N MET A 20 5.21 8.09 -7.43
CA MET A 20 4.79 9.48 -7.67
C MET A 20 3.28 9.64 -7.60
N ARG A 21 2.48 8.65 -8.04
CA ARG A 21 1.01 8.68 -7.81
C ARG A 21 0.65 8.60 -6.32
N VAL A 22 1.48 7.96 -5.51
CA VAL A 22 1.34 7.97 -4.05
C VAL A 22 1.53 9.38 -3.46
N LYS A 23 2.18 10.29 -4.19
CA LYS A 23 2.55 11.62 -3.70
C LYS A 23 1.44 12.68 -3.86
N ASP A 24 0.44 12.43 -4.70
CA ASP A 24 -0.60 13.41 -5.02
C ASP A 24 -1.87 13.26 -4.15
N GLY A 25 -2.00 12.15 -3.38
CA GLY A 25 -3.12 11.93 -2.48
C GLY A 25 -2.71 11.98 -1.01
N LYS A 26 -3.36 12.83 -0.21
CA LYS A 26 -3.26 12.78 1.27
C LYS A 26 -3.75 11.42 1.74
N TYR A 27 -2.85 10.49 2.02
CA TYR A 27 -3.24 9.20 2.57
C TYR A 27 -3.43 9.32 4.07
N PRO A 28 -4.24 8.46 4.68
CA PRO A 28 -4.25 8.31 6.13
C PRO A 28 -2.86 7.98 6.65
N PRO A 29 -2.48 8.47 7.84
CA PRO A 29 -1.11 8.31 8.35
C PRO A 29 -0.65 6.86 8.47
N CYS A 30 -1.56 5.91 8.75
CA CYS A 30 -1.22 4.48 8.79
C CYS A 30 -0.86 3.91 7.40
N ILE A 31 -1.50 4.40 6.34
CA ILE A 31 -1.18 3.99 4.96
C ILE A 31 0.16 4.59 4.53
N GLU A 32 0.40 5.87 4.85
CA GLU A 32 1.70 6.52 4.58
C GLU A 32 2.85 5.79 5.28
N GLN A 33 2.67 5.43 6.55
CA GLN A 33 3.67 4.68 7.29
C GLN A 33 3.93 3.30 6.70
N ALA A 34 2.90 2.55 6.31
CA ALA A 34 3.08 1.25 5.67
C ALA A 34 3.83 1.39 4.32
N LEU A 35 3.51 2.42 3.53
CA LEU A 35 4.22 2.71 2.28
C LEU A 35 5.69 3.09 2.52
N MET A 36 5.97 3.93 3.52
CA MET A 36 7.34 4.28 3.90
C MET A 36 8.11 3.07 4.40
N LYS A 37 7.52 2.26 5.29
CA LYS A 37 8.14 1.06 5.85
C LYS A 37 8.47 0.06 4.75
N LEU A 38 7.53 -0.18 3.82
CA LEU A 38 7.74 -1.02 2.66
C LEU A 38 8.86 -0.49 1.76
N LYS A 39 8.88 0.81 1.47
CA LYS A 39 9.91 1.43 0.62
C LYS A 39 11.31 1.38 1.24
N VAL A 40 11.43 1.65 2.55
CA VAL A 40 12.72 1.76 3.25
C VAL A 40 13.28 0.41 3.61
N SER A 41 12.44 -0.48 4.17
CA SER A 41 12.90 -1.75 4.73
C SER A 41 12.61 -2.95 3.84
N GLY A 42 11.69 -2.83 2.89
CA GLY A 42 11.15 -3.95 2.11
C GLY A 42 10.34 -4.94 2.94
N GLU A 43 10.04 -4.62 4.20
CA GLU A 43 9.36 -5.49 5.15
C GLU A 43 8.02 -4.88 5.58
N LEU A 44 6.99 -5.73 5.58
CA LEU A 44 5.70 -5.51 6.23
C LEU A 44 5.27 -6.85 6.82
N ASP A 45 4.69 -6.85 8.00
CA ASP A 45 4.05 -8.05 8.54
C ASP A 45 2.79 -8.42 7.74
N HIS A 46 2.25 -9.61 7.98
CA HIS A 46 1.08 -10.10 7.24
C HIS A 46 -0.13 -9.16 7.36
N ALA A 47 -0.38 -8.60 8.54
CA ALA A 47 -1.54 -7.77 8.78
C ALA A 47 -1.37 -6.37 8.17
N GLU A 48 -0.17 -5.79 8.23
CA GLU A 48 0.19 -4.56 7.54
C GLU A 48 0.02 -4.71 6.02
N ARG A 49 0.47 -5.84 5.45
CA ARG A 49 0.27 -6.14 4.02
C ARG A 49 -1.20 -6.20 3.65
N LEU A 50 -2.01 -6.92 4.44
CA LEU A 50 -3.46 -7.00 4.23
C LEU A 50 -4.12 -5.62 4.31
N HIS A 51 -3.78 -4.83 5.33
CA HIS A 51 -4.35 -3.50 5.53
C HIS A 51 -4.01 -2.57 4.37
N LEU A 52 -2.72 -2.50 4.00
CA LEU A 52 -2.22 -1.68 2.90
C LEU A 52 -2.84 -2.11 1.57
N ALA A 53 -2.78 -3.41 1.24
CA ALA A 53 -3.29 -3.93 -0.02
C ALA A 53 -4.77 -3.61 -0.21
N ASN A 54 -5.60 -3.90 0.79
CA ASN A 54 -7.05 -3.68 0.70
C ASN A 54 -7.43 -2.20 0.65
N TYR A 55 -6.63 -1.31 1.26
CA TYR A 55 -6.83 0.13 1.09
C TYR A 55 -6.44 0.59 -0.32
N LEU A 56 -5.25 0.21 -0.82
CA LEU A 56 -4.78 0.65 -2.12
C LEU A 56 -5.69 0.16 -3.26
N LEU A 57 -6.27 -1.03 -3.14
CA LEU A 57 -7.27 -1.56 -4.08
C LEU A 57 -8.55 -0.71 -4.19
N ARG A 58 -8.77 0.26 -3.30
CA ARG A 58 -9.88 1.23 -3.40
C ARG A 58 -9.55 2.46 -4.23
N VAL A 59 -8.26 2.73 -4.46
CA VAL A 59 -7.79 3.96 -5.11
C VAL A 59 -6.84 3.70 -6.27
N MET A 60 -6.51 2.44 -6.53
CA MET A 60 -5.57 2.00 -7.57
C MET A 60 -6.06 0.72 -8.23
N SER A 61 -5.63 0.51 -9.48
CA SER A 61 -5.80 -0.77 -10.17
C SER A 61 -4.92 -1.87 -9.58
N VAL A 62 -5.25 -3.15 -9.84
CA VAL A 62 -4.43 -4.29 -9.39
C VAL A 62 -2.98 -4.16 -9.86
N ASP A 63 -2.76 -3.74 -11.11
CA ASP A 63 -1.41 -3.56 -11.68
C ASP A 63 -0.59 -2.53 -10.90
N GLU A 64 -1.22 -1.42 -10.53
CA GLU A 64 -0.58 -0.39 -9.73
C GLU A 64 -0.26 -0.87 -8.30
N VAL A 65 -1.16 -1.63 -7.68
CA VAL A 65 -0.89 -2.20 -6.34
C VAL A 65 0.21 -3.26 -6.42
N VAL A 66 0.25 -4.08 -7.46
CA VAL A 66 1.38 -5.00 -7.73
C VAL A 66 2.69 -4.23 -7.80
N ASP A 67 2.72 -3.10 -8.51
CA ASP A 67 3.91 -2.26 -8.63
C ASP A 67 4.34 -1.65 -7.28
N VAL A 68 3.41 -1.31 -6.39
CA VAL A 68 3.73 -0.89 -5.01
C VAL A 68 4.41 -2.01 -4.22
N PHE A 69 3.91 -3.25 -4.33
CA PHE A 69 4.50 -4.38 -3.61
C PHE A 69 5.84 -4.87 -4.19
N ARG A 70 6.29 -4.36 -5.34
CA ARG A 70 7.65 -4.66 -5.87
C ARG A 70 8.78 -4.25 -4.94
N TYR A 71 8.53 -3.34 -3.99
CA TYR A 71 9.48 -2.96 -2.94
C TYR A 71 9.63 -4.01 -1.83
N ALA A 72 8.72 -4.99 -1.74
CA ALA A 72 8.84 -6.07 -0.75
C ALA A 72 10.03 -6.98 -1.09
N LYS A 73 10.84 -7.33 -0.10
CA LYS A 73 12.02 -8.20 -0.28
C LYS A 73 11.67 -9.59 -0.81
N ASP A 74 10.51 -10.10 -0.43
CA ASP A 74 9.95 -11.39 -0.81
C ASP A 74 9.02 -11.30 -2.03
N PHE A 75 9.05 -10.19 -2.77
CA PHE A 75 8.10 -9.95 -3.86
C PHE A 75 8.13 -11.06 -4.93
N SER A 76 6.94 -11.59 -5.21
CA SER A 76 6.66 -12.44 -6.36
C SER A 76 5.39 -11.99 -7.04
N GLU A 77 5.51 -11.52 -8.28
CA GLU A 77 4.41 -10.95 -9.05
C GLU A 77 3.22 -11.91 -9.17
N ARG A 78 3.49 -13.20 -9.42
CA ARG A 78 2.45 -14.24 -9.53
C ARG A 78 1.65 -14.35 -8.24
N TYR A 79 2.31 -14.43 -7.09
CA TYR A 79 1.63 -14.59 -5.80
C TYR A 79 0.95 -13.29 -5.38
N THR A 80 1.62 -12.15 -5.49
CA THR A 80 1.05 -10.84 -5.15
C THR A 80 -0.21 -10.56 -5.95
N ARG A 81 -0.17 -10.71 -7.28
CA ARG A 81 -1.33 -10.50 -8.15
C ARG A 81 -2.49 -11.42 -7.78
N TYR A 82 -2.22 -12.71 -7.59
CA TYR A 82 -3.24 -13.69 -7.20
C TYR A 82 -3.95 -13.28 -5.90
N GLN A 83 -3.19 -12.84 -4.89
CA GLN A 83 -3.75 -12.40 -3.61
C GLN A 83 -4.60 -11.14 -3.76
N LEU A 84 -4.11 -10.14 -4.51
CA LEU A 84 -4.85 -8.89 -4.75
C LEU A 84 -6.17 -9.14 -5.48
N GLU A 85 -6.17 -9.97 -6.51
CA GLU A 85 -7.40 -10.36 -7.20
C GLU A 85 -8.34 -11.17 -6.30
N TRP A 86 -7.81 -12.03 -5.45
CA TRP A 86 -8.62 -12.78 -4.49
C TRP A 86 -9.27 -11.86 -3.44
N PHE A 87 -8.56 -10.84 -2.96
CA PHE A 87 -9.13 -9.83 -2.06
C PHE A 87 -10.27 -9.06 -2.72
N LEU A 88 -10.11 -8.63 -3.97
CA LEU A 88 -11.18 -7.98 -4.73
C LEU A 88 -12.41 -8.88 -4.91
N ARG A 89 -12.21 -10.12 -5.37
CA ARG A 89 -13.30 -11.09 -5.58
C ARG A 89 -14.09 -11.36 -4.31
N ASN A 90 -13.44 -11.34 -3.15
CA ASN A 90 -14.05 -11.64 -1.86
C ASN A 90 -14.39 -10.38 -1.05
N ASN A 91 -14.35 -9.19 -1.66
CA ASN A 91 -14.69 -7.91 -1.02
C ASN A 91 -13.98 -7.66 0.32
N TYR A 92 -12.70 -8.02 0.40
CA TYR A 92 -11.91 -7.73 1.59
C TYR A 92 -11.79 -6.22 1.81
N ASN A 93 -11.80 -5.84 3.08
CA ASN A 93 -11.67 -4.44 3.50
C ASN A 93 -10.41 -4.25 4.35
N PRO A 94 -9.80 -3.06 4.32
CA PRO A 94 -8.81 -2.72 5.32
C PRO A 94 -9.45 -2.79 6.71
N TYR A 95 -8.66 -3.15 7.72
CA TYR A 95 -9.11 -3.13 9.11
C TYR A 95 -9.74 -1.80 9.52
N SER A 96 -10.72 -1.86 10.43
CA SER A 96 -11.23 -0.67 11.12
C SER A 96 -10.09 0.03 11.88
N CYS A 97 -10.19 1.33 12.13
CA CYS A 97 -9.15 2.06 12.86
C CYS A 97 -8.95 1.47 14.26
N VAL A 98 -10.02 1.04 14.94
CA VAL A 98 -9.93 0.38 16.25
C VAL A 98 -9.06 -0.87 16.17
N LYS A 99 -9.32 -1.76 15.19
CA LYS A 99 -8.58 -3.01 15.03
C LYS A 99 -7.13 -2.74 14.61
N ALA A 100 -6.91 -1.82 13.68
CA ALA A 100 -5.58 -1.44 13.22
C ALA A 100 -4.72 -0.86 14.35
N ILE A 101 -5.29 -0.05 15.23
CA ILE A 101 -4.60 0.48 16.43
C ILE A 101 -4.25 -0.66 17.40
N GLN A 102 -5.20 -1.55 17.70
CA GLN A 102 -4.97 -2.69 18.59
C GLN A 102 -3.87 -3.64 18.09
N MET A 103 -3.72 -3.76 16.77
CA MET A 103 -2.70 -4.60 16.14
C MET A 103 -1.37 -3.86 15.93
N GLY A 104 -1.26 -2.57 16.28
CA GLY A 104 -0.06 -1.77 16.06
C GLY A 104 0.19 -1.34 14.61
N ILE A 105 -0.77 -1.56 13.71
CA ILE A 105 -0.70 -1.18 12.29
C ILE A 105 -0.93 0.32 12.11
N CYS A 106 -1.78 0.91 12.97
CA CYS A 106 -2.08 2.33 12.96
C CYS A 106 -1.54 2.98 14.25
N PRO A 107 -0.70 4.02 14.15
CA PRO A 107 0.01 4.59 15.29
C PRO A 107 -0.86 5.54 16.14
N VAL A 108 -1.97 6.05 15.59
CA VAL A 108 -2.71 7.18 16.16
C VAL A 108 -4.21 7.12 15.87
N LYS A 109 -5.00 7.85 16.66
CA LYS A 109 -6.33 8.28 16.25
C LYS A 109 -6.20 9.39 15.22
N CYS A 110 -6.57 9.12 13.98
CA CYS A 110 -6.51 10.09 12.88
C CYS A 110 -7.88 10.72 12.60
N LYS A 111 -7.93 11.76 11.77
CA LYS A 111 -9.19 12.44 11.40
C LYS A 111 -10.20 11.53 10.68
N TYR A 112 -9.74 10.41 10.13
CA TYR A 112 -10.57 9.39 9.47
C TYR A 112 -11.06 8.30 10.43
N TYR A 113 -10.86 8.45 11.74
CA TYR A 113 -11.46 7.54 12.72
C TYR A 113 -13.00 7.59 12.61
N PRO A 114 -13.72 6.46 12.63
CA PRO A 114 -13.26 5.11 12.99
C PRO A 114 -12.86 4.21 11.81
N ASN A 115 -12.86 4.69 10.57
CA ASN A 115 -12.59 3.88 9.39
C ASN A 115 -11.69 4.62 8.37
N VAL A 116 -10.56 4.00 8.04
CA VAL A 116 -9.58 4.51 7.08
C VAL A 116 -10.20 4.84 5.70
N LEU A 117 -11.30 4.19 5.33
CA LEU A 117 -12.03 4.43 4.09
C LEU A 117 -12.75 5.79 4.05
N LEU A 118 -12.98 6.46 5.19
CA LEU A 118 -13.50 7.85 5.21
C LEU A 118 -12.55 8.84 4.52
N SER A 119 -11.28 8.46 4.32
CA SER A 119 -10.34 9.25 3.53
C SER A 119 -10.60 9.29 2.03
N LEU A 120 -11.52 8.44 1.55
CA LEU A 120 -11.88 8.38 0.13
C LEU A 120 -12.95 9.42 -0.22
N GLU A 121 -13.81 9.77 0.73
CA GLU A 121 -14.89 10.77 0.54
C GLU A 121 -14.35 12.18 0.30
N GLU A 122 -13.14 12.49 0.78
CA GLU A 122 -12.48 13.79 0.55
C GLU A 122 -11.73 13.88 -0.81
N ARG A 123 -11.76 12.82 -1.62
CA ARG A 123 -11.02 12.74 -2.90
C ARG A 123 -11.89 12.96 -4.15
N GLU A 124 -13.20 13.14 -3.98
CA GLU A 124 -14.15 13.55 -5.02
C GLU A 124 -14.31 15.08 -5.06
#